data_AF-A0A168E1K4-F1
#
_entry.id   AF-A0A168E1K4-F1
#
_cell.length_a   1.000
_cell.length_b   1.000
_cell.length_c   1.000
_cell.angle_alpha   90.00
_cell.angle_beta   90.00
_cell.angle_gamma   90.00
#
_symmetry.space_group_name_H-M   'P 1'
#
loop_
_entity.id
_entity.type
_entity.pdbx_description
1 polymer ?
#
loop_
_entity_poly.entity_id
_entity_poly.type
_entity_poly.pdbx_seq_one_letter_code
_entity_poly.pdbx_strand_id
1 'polypeptide(L)'
;MPRRSFDDANLMRLISRRRSSSHSDSLTDTAPPHRNRAFSIRSGGSNKGSSSGGGGGGSKMGGFSLNSLRGSVQPELSKKLFRLIKSENNLINAHEAAGRERISIATQLSEWGEQTGDDAISDVSDKVGVILSEIGEQEDSYAHAIDDSRGYLKAIRNTEKSVQPSRDGKAKIADEIQRLKLKEPESAKLVVLEQELVRAEAENLVAEAQLTNITRQKLKEAYEAEFAATIERAEKQIILAKHGRRLLQLLDDTPVVPGDAKPVYHHASQARQVLNDAEDDLRDWQPEADHYTAESTGAAVTTTTEEETNKAPELNVEEGVTEKATAA
;
A
#
# COMPACT_ATOMS: atom_id res chain seq x y z
N MET A 1 -21.94 -1.58 -11.07
CA MET A 1 -20.96 -0.47 -11.06
C MET A 1 -20.38 -0.31 -12.46
N PRO A 2 -20.15 0.91 -12.96
CA PRO A 2 -19.70 1.13 -14.33
C PRO A 2 -18.22 0.76 -14.52
N ARG A 3 -17.90 0.15 -15.66
CA ARG A 3 -16.51 0.00 -16.12
C ARG A 3 -15.98 1.37 -16.53
N ARG A 4 -14.75 1.71 -16.13
CA ARG A 4 -14.02 2.83 -16.75
C ARG A 4 -13.42 2.35 -18.07
N SER A 5 -13.66 3.09 -19.15
CA SER A 5 -12.83 2.97 -20.35
C SER A 5 -11.47 3.56 -20.02
N PHE A 6 -10.39 2.90 -20.45
CA PHE A 6 -9.12 3.58 -20.68
C PHE A 6 -9.15 4.18 -22.10
N ASP A 7 -8.47 5.31 -22.30
CA ASP A 7 -8.50 6.05 -23.56
C ASP A 7 -7.34 5.65 -24.49
N ASP A 8 -7.72 5.21 -25.68
CA ASP A 8 -6.92 4.52 -26.71
C ASP A 8 -5.99 5.47 -27.51
N ALA A 9 -5.26 6.36 -26.82
CA ALA A 9 -4.74 7.59 -27.46
C ALA A 9 -3.32 8.08 -27.06
N ASN A 10 -2.65 7.46 -26.07
CA ASN A 10 -1.38 8.00 -25.55
C ASN A 10 -0.11 7.42 -26.20
N LEU A 11 -0.07 6.14 -26.56
CA LEU A 11 1.18 5.43 -26.91
C LEU A 11 1.95 6.02 -28.11
N MET A 12 1.27 6.73 -29.02
CA MET A 12 1.87 7.26 -30.26
C MET A 12 2.25 8.75 -30.22
N ARG A 13 2.08 9.48 -29.11
CA ARG A 13 2.11 10.96 -29.14
C ARG A 13 3.40 11.66 -28.71
N LEU A 14 4.41 10.92 -28.25
CA LEU A 14 5.67 11.51 -27.74
C LEU A 14 6.69 11.90 -28.82
N ILE A 15 6.59 11.33 -30.03
CA ILE A 15 7.63 11.41 -31.10
C ILE A 15 7.67 12.78 -31.83
N SER A 16 6.99 13.83 -31.34
CA SER A 16 6.94 15.12 -32.05
C SER A 16 6.72 16.36 -31.18
N ARG A 17 7.78 16.81 -30.47
CA ARG A 17 8.28 18.22 -30.46
C ARG A 17 9.32 18.48 -29.35
N ARG A 18 10.60 18.60 -29.73
CA ARG A 18 11.50 19.74 -29.41
C ARG A 18 12.81 19.63 -30.20
N ARG A 19 13.57 20.73 -30.25
CA ARG A 19 14.77 20.92 -31.10
C ARG A 19 15.65 21.98 -30.46
N SER A 20 16.97 21.79 -30.45
CA SER A 20 17.97 22.65 -29.77
C SER A 20 17.92 22.57 -28.23
N SER A 21 19.02 22.64 -27.47
CA SER A 21 20.39 23.10 -27.81
C SER A 21 21.50 22.22 -27.23
N SER A 22 22.66 22.20 -27.90
CA SER A 22 23.85 21.46 -27.48
C SER A 22 24.69 22.15 -26.40
N HIS A 23 25.32 21.34 -25.54
CA HIS A 23 26.65 21.61 -25.03
C HIS A 23 27.44 20.30 -24.82
N SER A 24 28.74 20.38 -25.01
CA SER A 24 29.69 19.27 -24.91
C SER A 24 30.57 19.45 -23.67
N ASP A 25 30.99 18.33 -23.07
CA ASP A 25 32.35 18.18 -22.53
C ASP A 25 32.70 16.69 -22.44
N SER A 26 33.99 16.36 -22.29
CA SER A 26 34.53 15.05 -22.68
C SER A 26 35.70 14.55 -21.82
N LEU A 27 35.73 13.22 -21.54
CA LEU A 27 36.90 12.40 -21.15
C LEU A 27 37.53 12.71 -19.75
N THR A 28 38.05 11.78 -18.93
CA THR A 28 38.12 10.29 -18.89
C THR A 28 37.51 9.78 -17.54
N ASP A 29 37.75 8.62 -16.88
CA ASP A 29 38.71 7.50 -17.01
C ASP A 29 38.23 6.17 -16.35
N THR A 30 39.08 5.14 -16.44
CA THR A 30 39.18 3.80 -15.81
C THR A 30 38.39 3.38 -14.55
N ALA A 31 38.17 2.05 -14.48
CA ALA A 31 37.74 1.22 -13.34
C ALA A 31 38.43 -0.18 -13.47
N PRO A 32 38.12 -1.28 -12.71
CA PRO A 32 37.37 -1.50 -11.45
C PRO A 32 38.29 -2.31 -10.45
N PRO A 33 37.95 -3.36 -9.65
CA PRO A 33 36.66 -3.93 -9.18
C PRO A 33 36.56 -4.43 -7.70
N HIS A 34 35.33 -4.87 -7.32
CA HIS A 34 34.96 -5.90 -6.32
C HIS A 34 35.35 -5.83 -4.82
N ARG A 35 34.34 -5.76 -3.91
CA ARG A 35 33.72 -6.95 -3.25
C ARG A 35 32.55 -6.59 -2.29
N ASN A 36 31.74 -7.60 -1.94
CA ASN A 36 30.51 -7.46 -1.12
C ASN A 36 30.74 -7.65 0.39
N ARG A 37 30.00 -6.94 1.27
CA ARG A 37 29.30 -7.56 2.43
C ARG A 37 28.41 -6.62 3.30
N ALA A 38 27.19 -7.08 3.53
CA ALA A 38 26.44 -7.18 4.80
C ALA A 38 26.14 -5.95 5.72
N PHE A 39 24.93 -5.99 6.30
CA PHE A 39 24.37 -5.12 7.33
C PHE A 39 25.20 -5.06 8.63
N SER A 40 25.20 -3.90 9.31
CA SER A 40 25.19 -3.80 10.78
C SER A 40 24.61 -2.44 11.25
N ILE A 41 24.45 -2.25 12.56
CA ILE A 41 23.57 -1.23 13.17
C ILE A 41 24.31 -0.40 14.24
N ARG A 42 24.06 0.93 14.26
CA ARG A 42 24.37 1.93 15.32
C ARG A 42 25.85 2.21 15.68
N SER A 43 26.31 3.39 15.27
CA SER A 43 26.90 4.43 16.16
C SER A 43 26.88 5.78 15.42
N GLY A 44 26.82 6.95 16.05
CA GLY A 44 26.91 7.23 17.49
C GLY A 44 28.19 7.95 17.89
N GLY A 45 28.55 9.04 17.20
CA GLY A 45 29.76 9.81 17.49
C GLY A 45 29.74 11.22 16.88
N SER A 46 30.05 12.23 17.70
CA SER A 46 30.13 13.64 17.31
C SER A 46 31.59 14.09 17.14
N ASN A 47 31.86 15.05 16.25
CA ASN A 47 33.04 15.91 16.39
C ASN A 47 32.78 17.36 15.91
N LYS A 48 33.67 18.29 16.29
CA LYS A 48 33.55 19.75 16.10
C LYS A 48 34.64 20.34 15.18
N GLY A 49 34.33 21.48 14.58
CA GLY A 49 35.26 22.49 14.03
C GLY A 49 34.45 23.51 13.21
N SER A 50 34.24 24.77 13.65
CA SER A 50 35.15 25.93 13.63
C SER A 50 35.57 26.33 12.20
N SER A 51 35.41 27.56 11.69
CA SER A 51 35.01 28.86 12.29
C SER A 51 34.42 29.78 11.17
N SER A 52 34.06 31.08 11.32
CA SER A 52 34.26 32.10 12.36
C SER A 52 33.21 33.24 12.25
N GLY A 53 33.17 34.16 13.24
CA GLY A 53 32.48 35.46 13.16
C GLY A 53 30.97 35.46 13.47
N GLY A 54 30.37 36.49 14.10
CA GLY A 54 31.00 37.63 14.78
C GLY A 54 30.05 38.80 15.04
N GLY A 55 29.63 39.01 16.30
CA GLY A 55 29.03 40.28 16.76
C GLY A 55 27.74 40.18 17.60
N GLY A 56 27.61 41.05 18.62
CA GLY A 56 26.36 41.80 18.81
C GLY A 56 25.27 41.34 19.80
N GLY A 57 25.61 40.99 21.05
CA GLY A 57 24.77 41.27 22.23
C GLY A 57 23.38 40.61 22.40
N GLY A 58 22.78 40.80 23.58
CA GLY A 58 21.38 40.43 23.88
C GLY A 58 21.21 39.20 24.78
N SER A 59 21.09 39.42 26.08
CA SER A 59 20.75 38.37 27.05
C SER A 59 19.29 37.93 26.94
N LYS A 60 19.06 36.70 26.47
CA LYS A 60 17.81 35.97 26.68
C LYS A 60 18.10 34.57 27.21
N MET A 61 17.63 34.31 28.44
CA MET A 61 17.58 32.97 29.01
C MET A 61 16.78 32.06 28.08
N GLY A 62 17.37 30.96 27.63
CA GLY A 62 16.68 29.97 26.81
C GLY A 62 15.60 29.26 27.63
N GLY A 63 14.37 29.74 27.54
CA GLY A 63 13.24 29.19 28.28
C GLY A 63 13.02 27.71 27.92
N PHE A 64 13.05 26.83 28.93
CA PHE A 64 12.73 25.42 28.75
C PHE A 64 11.29 25.29 28.21
N SER A 65 11.15 24.89 26.95
CA SER A 65 9.85 24.76 26.29
C SER A 65 9.13 23.50 26.78
N LEU A 66 8.42 23.64 27.91
CA LEU A 66 7.61 22.57 28.52
C LEU A 66 6.47 22.08 27.61
N ASN A 67 6.20 22.75 26.48
CA ASN A 67 5.29 22.26 25.44
C ASN A 67 5.70 20.89 24.87
N SER A 68 7.00 20.53 24.93
CA SER A 68 7.47 19.19 24.52
C SER A 68 6.97 18.06 25.46
N LEU A 69 6.66 18.38 26.73
CA LEU A 69 6.13 17.42 27.70
C LEU A 69 4.61 17.18 27.58
N ARG A 70 3.91 17.90 26.69
CA ARG A 70 2.55 17.56 26.24
C ARG A 70 2.56 16.68 24.99
N GLY A 71 3.62 15.89 24.81
CA GLY A 71 3.89 15.01 23.66
C GLY A 71 2.95 13.81 23.53
N SER A 72 1.67 14.07 23.21
CA SER A 72 0.63 13.09 22.86
C SER A 72 0.36 11.98 23.89
N VAL A 73 -0.75 12.11 24.62
CA VAL A 73 -1.43 10.98 25.28
C VAL A 73 -2.18 10.14 24.22
N GLN A 74 -1.47 9.75 23.17
CA GLN A 74 -1.92 8.76 22.21
C GLN A 74 -1.51 7.37 22.73
N PRO A 75 -2.37 6.33 22.62
CA PRO A 75 -2.05 4.99 23.10
C PRO A 75 -0.77 4.42 22.47
N GLU A 76 -0.03 3.61 23.22
CA GLU A 76 1.21 3.00 22.71
C GLU A 76 0.97 1.99 21.58
N LEU A 77 -0.23 1.42 21.47
CA LEU A 77 -0.63 0.59 20.33
C LEU A 77 -0.85 1.46 19.08
N SER A 78 -1.71 2.49 19.18
CA SER A 78 -1.92 3.53 18.15
C SER A 78 -0.60 4.14 17.66
N LYS A 79 0.35 4.42 18.57
CA LYS A 79 1.69 4.94 18.23
C LYS A 79 2.56 3.94 17.47
N LYS A 80 2.36 2.63 17.61
CA LYS A 80 3.05 1.60 16.80
C LYS A 80 2.44 1.52 15.41
N LEU A 81 1.12 1.40 15.31
CA LEU A 81 0.41 1.31 14.03
C LEU A 81 0.53 2.61 13.20
N PHE A 82 0.54 3.78 13.83
CA PHE A 82 0.83 5.04 13.14
C PHE A 82 2.25 5.09 12.55
N ARG A 83 3.24 4.46 13.19
CA ARG A 83 4.61 4.35 12.64
C ARG A 83 4.66 3.42 11.43
N LEU A 84 3.95 2.30 11.48
CA LEU A 84 3.81 1.36 10.36
C LEU A 84 3.20 2.07 9.12
N ILE A 85 2.04 2.72 9.31
CA ILE A 85 1.35 3.53 8.28
C ILE A 85 2.21 4.70 7.76
N LYS A 86 3.20 5.17 8.52
CA LYS A 86 4.18 6.15 8.03
C LYS A 86 5.31 5.51 7.22
N SER A 87 5.81 4.34 7.63
CA SER A 87 6.83 3.60 6.89
C SER A 87 6.33 3.18 5.49
N GLU A 88 5.08 2.72 5.39
CA GLU A 88 4.46 2.39 4.09
C GLU A 88 4.38 3.61 3.17
N ASN A 89 4.12 4.82 3.70
CA ASN A 89 4.18 6.03 2.88
C ASN A 89 5.57 6.28 2.29
N ASN A 90 6.64 5.92 3.02
CA ASN A 90 7.99 6.05 2.49
C ASN A 90 8.27 4.98 1.42
N LEU A 91 7.63 3.81 1.51
CA LEU A 91 7.73 2.73 0.53
C LEU A 91 6.98 3.07 -0.76
N ILE A 92 5.75 3.57 -0.67
CA ILE A 92 4.95 4.10 -1.80
C ILE A 92 5.78 5.13 -2.58
N ASN A 93 6.26 6.17 -1.90
CA ASN A 93 7.12 7.21 -2.50
C ASN A 93 8.42 6.65 -3.12
N ALA A 94 8.92 5.49 -2.66
CA ALA A 94 10.11 4.86 -3.21
C ALA A 94 9.81 4.06 -4.49
N HIS A 95 8.63 3.44 -4.61
CA HIS A 95 8.17 2.81 -5.86
C HIS A 95 7.80 3.88 -6.90
N GLU A 96 7.08 4.95 -6.53
CA GLU A 96 6.84 6.13 -7.39
C GLU A 96 8.15 6.76 -7.91
N ALA A 97 9.21 6.76 -7.08
CA ALA A 97 10.53 7.21 -7.51
C ALA A 97 11.20 6.20 -8.44
N ALA A 98 11.20 4.91 -8.10
CA ALA A 98 11.79 3.86 -8.91
C ALA A 98 11.17 3.77 -10.32
N GLY A 99 9.84 3.94 -10.44
CA GLY A 99 9.14 3.98 -11.73
C GLY A 99 9.58 5.16 -12.60
N ARG A 100 9.64 6.37 -12.03
CA ARG A 100 10.08 7.57 -12.76
C ARG A 100 11.56 7.52 -13.16
N GLU A 101 12.45 7.03 -12.29
CA GLU A 101 13.86 6.82 -12.64
C GLU A 101 14.01 5.73 -13.71
N ARG A 102 13.21 4.66 -13.66
CA ARG A 102 13.18 3.60 -14.67
C ARG A 102 12.80 4.14 -16.05
N ILE A 103 11.77 4.98 -16.14
CA ILE A 103 11.36 5.65 -17.40
C ILE A 103 12.44 6.63 -17.88
N SER A 104 13.07 7.39 -16.97
CA SER A 104 14.19 8.28 -17.31
C SER A 104 15.38 7.52 -17.91
N ILE A 105 15.74 6.37 -17.32
CA ILE A 105 16.78 5.46 -17.84
C ILE A 105 16.38 4.89 -19.21
N ALA A 106 15.11 4.57 -19.42
CA ALA A 106 14.61 4.08 -20.70
C ALA A 106 14.78 5.10 -21.83
N THR A 107 14.40 6.37 -21.59
CA THR A 107 14.63 7.46 -22.56
C THR A 107 16.11 7.64 -22.87
N GLN A 108 16.97 7.67 -21.84
CA GLN A 108 18.42 7.81 -22.01
C GLN A 108 19.04 6.65 -22.81
N LEU A 109 18.50 5.43 -22.69
CA LEU A 109 18.95 4.27 -23.46
C LEU A 109 18.62 4.42 -24.96
N SER A 110 17.40 4.87 -25.30
CA SER A 110 17.01 5.16 -26.69
C SER A 110 17.84 6.30 -27.29
N GLU A 111 17.98 7.42 -26.56
CA GLU A 111 18.77 8.59 -26.99
C GLU A 111 20.26 8.24 -27.21
N TRP A 112 20.85 7.41 -26.34
CA TRP A 112 22.22 6.93 -26.51
C TRP A 112 22.36 6.00 -27.73
N GLY A 113 21.41 5.09 -27.94
CA GLY A 113 21.45 4.14 -29.04
C GLY A 113 21.41 4.80 -30.42
N GLU A 114 20.57 5.81 -30.61
CA GLU A 114 20.53 6.61 -31.85
C GLU A 114 21.89 7.26 -32.15
N GLN A 115 22.61 7.71 -31.12
CA GLN A 115 23.92 8.35 -31.25
C GLN A 115 25.07 7.38 -31.61
N THR A 116 24.86 6.07 -31.59
CA THR A 116 25.92 5.08 -31.89
C THR A 116 26.29 4.98 -33.37
N GLY A 117 25.42 5.44 -34.28
CA GLY A 117 25.60 5.20 -35.72
C GLY A 117 25.58 3.71 -36.07
N ASP A 118 24.71 2.96 -35.40
CA ASP A 118 24.52 1.53 -35.60
C ASP A 118 23.01 1.19 -35.60
N ASP A 119 22.50 0.77 -36.76
CA ASP A 119 21.07 0.53 -36.97
C ASP A 119 20.54 -0.59 -36.04
N ALA A 120 21.37 -1.58 -35.72
CA ALA A 120 20.98 -2.69 -34.86
C ALA A 120 20.93 -2.27 -33.39
N ILE A 121 21.95 -1.56 -32.92
CA ILE A 121 21.96 -1.03 -31.54
C ILE A 121 20.80 -0.02 -31.38
N SER A 122 20.63 0.91 -32.33
CA SER A 122 19.60 1.95 -32.26
C SER A 122 18.17 1.38 -32.25
N ASP A 123 17.86 0.37 -33.05
CA ASP A 123 16.50 -0.21 -33.07
C ASP A 123 16.25 -1.06 -31.81
N VAL A 124 17.21 -1.88 -31.38
CA VAL A 124 17.07 -2.72 -30.19
C VAL A 124 17.07 -1.91 -28.89
N SER A 125 17.91 -0.89 -28.75
CA SER A 125 17.91 0.00 -27.58
C SER A 125 16.58 0.70 -27.40
N ASP A 126 15.97 1.14 -28.52
CA ASP A 126 14.64 1.76 -28.52
C ASP A 126 13.54 0.79 -28.05
N LYS A 127 13.51 -0.45 -28.57
CA LYS A 127 12.52 -1.44 -28.09
C LYS A 127 12.76 -1.86 -26.63
N VAL A 128 14.02 -1.95 -26.19
CA VAL A 128 14.34 -2.19 -24.78
C VAL A 128 13.94 -0.99 -23.93
N GLY A 129 14.02 0.23 -24.44
CA GLY A 129 13.45 1.44 -23.85
C GLY A 129 11.94 1.31 -23.60
N VAL A 130 11.16 0.83 -24.59
CA VAL A 130 9.72 0.58 -24.40
C VAL A 130 9.48 -0.45 -23.27
N ILE A 131 10.16 -1.60 -23.30
CA ILE A 131 10.05 -2.64 -22.26
C ILE A 131 10.42 -2.09 -20.86
N LEU A 132 11.48 -1.28 -20.76
CA LEU A 132 11.88 -0.65 -19.50
C LEU A 132 10.86 0.40 -19.04
N SER A 133 10.23 1.14 -19.94
CA SER A 133 9.24 2.17 -19.61
C SER A 133 7.99 1.55 -18.99
N GLU A 134 7.46 0.49 -19.60
CA GLU A 134 6.34 -0.30 -19.08
C GLU A 134 6.66 -0.91 -17.69
N ILE A 135 7.87 -1.43 -17.47
CA ILE A 135 8.32 -1.86 -16.13
C ILE A 135 8.24 -0.70 -15.12
N GLY A 136 8.44 0.55 -15.55
CA GLY A 136 8.31 1.75 -14.72
C GLY A 136 6.87 2.13 -14.40
N GLU A 137 5.94 2.04 -15.36
CA GLU A 137 4.51 2.28 -15.15
C GLU A 137 3.87 1.21 -14.23
N GLN A 138 4.42 -0.01 -14.23
CA GLN A 138 4.03 -1.06 -13.29
C GLN A 138 4.48 -0.81 -11.84
N GLU A 139 5.57 -0.08 -11.60
CA GLU A 139 5.94 0.35 -10.23
C GLU A 139 4.97 1.42 -9.69
N ASP A 140 4.48 2.32 -10.54
CA ASP A 140 3.51 3.37 -10.15
C ASP A 140 2.14 2.75 -9.82
N SER A 141 1.68 1.82 -10.67
CA SER A 141 0.46 1.01 -10.44
C SER A 141 0.55 0.21 -9.14
N TYR A 142 1.70 -0.38 -8.84
CA TYR A 142 1.94 -1.10 -7.58
C TYR A 142 2.03 -0.16 -6.37
N ALA A 143 2.62 1.03 -6.52
CA ALA A 143 2.64 2.04 -5.46
C ALA A 143 1.22 2.49 -5.06
N HIS A 144 0.31 2.61 -6.03
CA HIS A 144 -1.12 2.87 -5.76
C HIS A 144 -1.77 1.73 -4.97
N ALA A 145 -1.55 0.46 -5.37
CA ALA A 145 -2.07 -0.70 -4.66
C ALA A 145 -1.57 -0.81 -3.19
N ILE A 146 -0.34 -0.37 -2.90
CA ILE A 146 0.15 -0.27 -1.52
C ILE A 146 -0.61 0.79 -0.72
N ASP A 147 -1.01 1.95 -1.30
CA ASP A 147 -1.80 2.92 -0.52
C ASP A 147 -3.23 2.44 -0.21
N ASP A 148 -3.78 1.56 -1.05
CA ASP A 148 -5.04 0.84 -0.83
C ASP A 148 -4.91 -0.24 0.26
N SER A 149 -3.85 -1.08 0.25
CA SER A 149 -3.49 -1.98 1.39
C SER A 149 -3.43 -1.19 2.71
N ARG A 150 -2.66 -0.11 2.70
CA ARG A 150 -2.52 0.86 3.78
C ARG A 150 -3.84 1.55 4.14
N GLY A 151 -4.81 1.61 3.22
CA GLY A 151 -6.22 1.97 3.43
C GLY A 151 -6.85 1.22 4.60
N TYR A 152 -6.69 -0.10 4.61
CA TYR A 152 -7.22 -0.97 5.67
C TYR A 152 -6.49 -0.76 7.01
N LEU A 153 -5.17 -0.53 6.99
CA LEU A 153 -4.40 -0.23 8.21
C LEU A 153 -4.75 1.15 8.79
N LYS A 154 -4.97 2.17 7.95
CA LYS A 154 -5.56 3.47 8.35
C LYS A 154 -6.91 3.26 9.06
N ALA A 155 -7.73 2.29 8.63
CA ALA A 155 -9.01 1.96 9.27
C ALA A 155 -8.84 1.32 10.65
N ILE A 156 -7.97 0.30 10.82
CA ILE A 156 -7.67 -0.33 12.13
C ILE A 156 -7.28 0.74 13.17
N ARG A 157 -6.37 1.65 12.79
CA ARG A 157 -5.92 2.76 13.63
C ARG A 157 -7.06 3.70 14.03
N ASN A 158 -8.02 3.94 13.13
CA ASN A 158 -9.18 4.78 13.41
C ASN A 158 -10.13 4.09 14.40
N THR A 159 -10.39 2.79 14.23
CA THR A 159 -11.19 1.98 15.17
C THR A 159 -10.53 1.95 16.56
N GLU A 160 -9.21 1.72 16.62
CA GLU A 160 -8.47 1.77 17.89
C GLU A 160 -8.64 3.15 18.56
N LYS A 161 -8.47 4.25 17.80
CA LYS A 161 -8.69 5.60 18.32
C LYS A 161 -10.11 5.82 18.87
N SER A 162 -11.15 5.28 18.23
CA SER A 162 -12.54 5.42 18.71
C SER A 162 -12.87 4.61 19.97
N VAL A 163 -12.06 3.60 20.34
CA VAL A 163 -12.27 2.81 21.56
C VAL A 163 -11.65 3.46 22.81
N GLN A 164 -10.69 4.38 22.66
CA GLN A 164 -10.02 4.99 23.83
C GLN A 164 -10.97 5.74 24.79
N PRO A 165 -11.98 6.50 24.35
CA PRO A 165 -12.92 7.15 25.26
C PRO A 165 -13.66 6.19 26.21
N SER A 166 -13.88 4.93 25.79
CA SER A 166 -14.47 3.89 26.64
C SER A 166 -13.48 3.38 27.70
N ARG A 167 -12.22 3.14 27.28
CA ARG A 167 -11.11 2.78 28.18
C ARG A 167 -10.85 3.85 29.23
N ASP A 168 -10.72 5.11 28.77
CA ASP A 168 -10.46 6.29 29.61
C ASP A 168 -11.62 6.56 30.57
N GLY A 169 -12.87 6.42 30.08
CA GLY A 169 -14.07 6.55 30.89
C GLY A 169 -14.14 5.51 32.02
N LYS A 170 -13.93 4.23 31.70
CA LYS A 170 -13.88 3.14 32.68
C LYS A 170 -12.78 3.36 33.72
N ALA A 171 -11.56 3.70 33.28
CA ALA A 171 -10.43 3.96 34.16
C ALA A 171 -10.73 5.12 35.14
N LYS A 172 -11.28 6.23 34.62
CA LYS A 172 -11.65 7.39 35.44
C LYS A 172 -12.69 7.06 36.52
N ILE A 173 -13.70 6.24 36.22
CA ILE A 173 -14.70 5.82 37.21
C ILE A 173 -14.06 4.94 38.29
N ALA A 174 -13.18 4.01 37.91
CA ALA A 174 -12.43 3.19 38.87
C ALA A 174 -11.54 4.04 39.80
N ASP A 175 -10.79 5.00 39.24
CA ASP A 175 -10.00 5.97 40.00
C ASP A 175 -10.87 6.80 40.97
N GLU A 176 -12.05 7.23 40.53
CA GLU A 176 -13.01 7.98 41.34
C GLU A 176 -13.56 7.15 42.51
N ILE A 177 -13.88 5.87 42.28
CA ILE A 177 -14.28 4.91 43.34
C ILE A 177 -13.14 4.71 44.34
N GLN A 178 -11.91 4.49 43.89
CA GLN A 178 -10.75 4.32 44.79
C GLN A 178 -10.48 5.60 45.60
N ARG A 179 -10.55 6.77 44.94
CA ARG A 179 -10.44 8.09 45.58
C ARG A 179 -11.52 8.34 46.63
N LEU A 180 -12.74 7.85 46.40
CA LEU A 180 -13.85 8.01 47.35
C LEU A 180 -13.70 7.02 48.52
N LYS A 181 -13.40 5.74 48.26
CA LYS A 181 -13.15 4.71 49.30
C LYS A 181 -12.04 5.11 50.29
N LEU A 182 -11.03 5.84 49.84
CA LEU A 182 -9.93 6.34 50.68
C LEU A 182 -10.27 7.59 51.51
N LYS A 183 -11.41 8.27 51.26
CA LYS A 183 -11.76 9.55 51.91
C LYS A 183 -13.10 9.51 52.66
N GLU A 184 -14.10 8.88 52.06
CA GLU A 184 -15.49 8.87 52.50
C GLU A 184 -16.07 7.45 52.26
N PRO A 185 -15.63 6.40 52.99
CA PRO A 185 -16.06 5.02 52.72
C PRO A 185 -17.56 4.79 52.91
N GLU A 186 -18.21 5.56 53.80
CA GLU A 186 -19.65 5.54 54.06
C GLU A 186 -20.48 6.34 53.01
N SER A 187 -19.86 6.90 51.97
CA SER A 187 -20.52 7.83 51.04
C SER A 187 -21.50 7.10 50.11
N ALA A 188 -22.80 7.42 50.18
CA ALA A 188 -23.83 6.81 49.33
C ALA A 188 -23.58 6.95 47.81
N LYS A 189 -22.73 7.89 47.39
CA LYS A 189 -22.26 8.04 46.00
C LYS A 189 -21.44 6.85 45.51
N LEU A 190 -20.82 6.09 46.42
CA LEU A 190 -20.00 4.92 46.11
C LEU A 190 -20.81 3.85 45.37
N VAL A 191 -22.03 3.56 45.84
CA VAL A 191 -22.94 2.59 45.21
C VAL A 191 -23.33 3.01 43.79
N VAL A 192 -23.55 4.31 43.57
CA VAL A 192 -23.86 4.86 42.24
C VAL A 192 -22.67 4.71 41.30
N LEU A 193 -21.47 5.08 41.75
CA LEU A 193 -20.24 4.95 40.95
C LEU A 193 -19.90 3.49 40.64
N GLU A 194 -20.13 2.55 41.56
CA GLU A 194 -19.95 1.11 41.30
C GLU A 194 -20.93 0.59 40.24
N GLN A 195 -22.18 1.05 40.25
CA GLN A 195 -23.15 0.72 39.20
C GLN A 195 -22.80 1.36 37.84
N GLU A 196 -22.22 2.57 37.85
CA GLU A 196 -21.65 3.21 36.65
C GLU A 196 -20.41 2.47 36.13
N LEU A 197 -19.55 1.94 37.01
CA LEU A 197 -18.39 1.14 36.62
C LEU A 197 -18.80 -0.16 35.92
N VAL A 198 -19.77 -0.89 36.48
CA VAL A 198 -20.31 -2.12 35.85
C VAL A 198 -20.88 -1.83 34.46
N ARG A 199 -21.52 -0.66 34.27
CA ARG A 199 -21.97 -0.21 32.94
C ARG A 199 -20.79 0.08 32.01
N ALA A 200 -19.81 0.86 32.47
CA ALA A 200 -18.62 1.21 31.68
C ALA A 200 -17.76 -0.01 31.33
N GLU A 201 -17.73 -1.02 32.18
CA GLU A 201 -17.11 -2.32 31.91
C GLU A 201 -17.81 -3.08 30.78
N ALA A 202 -19.14 -3.16 30.80
CA ALA A 202 -19.92 -3.78 29.73
C ALA A 202 -19.75 -3.03 28.39
N GLU A 203 -19.79 -1.70 28.39
CA GLU A 203 -19.54 -0.88 27.19
C GLU A 203 -18.12 -1.08 26.64
N ASN A 204 -17.11 -1.11 27.52
CA ASN A 204 -15.72 -1.36 27.13
C ASN A 204 -15.53 -2.78 26.58
N LEU A 205 -16.17 -3.81 27.15
CA LEU A 205 -16.09 -5.18 26.64
C LEU A 205 -16.62 -5.29 25.21
N VAL A 206 -17.75 -4.63 24.90
CA VAL A 206 -18.29 -4.56 23.53
C VAL A 206 -17.32 -3.82 22.60
N ALA A 207 -16.76 -2.69 23.04
CA ALA A 207 -15.82 -1.89 22.25
C ALA A 207 -14.51 -2.65 21.92
N GLU A 208 -13.96 -3.39 22.88
CA GLU A 208 -12.76 -4.22 22.67
C GLU A 208 -13.05 -5.42 21.75
N ALA A 209 -14.23 -6.03 21.85
CA ALA A 209 -14.65 -7.11 20.94
C ALA A 209 -14.81 -6.60 19.50
N GLN A 210 -15.42 -5.41 19.31
CA GLN A 210 -15.52 -4.76 18.01
C GLN A 210 -14.14 -4.41 17.43
N LEU A 211 -13.25 -3.79 18.22
CA LEU A 211 -11.86 -3.53 17.82
C LEU A 211 -11.15 -4.81 17.41
N THR A 212 -11.29 -5.88 18.20
CA THR A 212 -10.68 -7.18 17.93
C THR A 212 -11.13 -7.74 16.58
N ASN A 213 -12.45 -7.75 16.32
CA ASN A 213 -13.00 -8.31 15.09
C ASN A 213 -12.62 -7.48 13.85
N ILE A 214 -12.74 -6.15 13.94
CA ILE A 214 -12.33 -5.23 12.86
C ILE A 214 -10.83 -5.34 12.59
N THR A 215 -10.00 -5.49 13.63
CA THR A 215 -8.55 -5.66 13.47
C THR A 215 -8.23 -6.94 12.71
N ARG A 216 -8.85 -8.09 13.06
CA ARG A 216 -8.63 -9.35 12.32
C ARG A 216 -9.06 -9.23 10.86
N GLN A 217 -10.26 -8.70 10.61
CA GLN A 217 -10.80 -8.53 9.26
C GLN A 217 -9.88 -7.64 8.41
N LYS A 218 -9.61 -6.41 8.87
CA LYS A 218 -8.86 -5.41 8.10
C LYS A 218 -7.38 -5.76 7.98
N LEU A 219 -6.81 -6.55 8.90
CA LEU A 219 -5.47 -7.10 8.75
C LEU A 219 -5.39 -8.15 7.63
N LYS A 220 -6.41 -9.00 7.48
CA LYS A 220 -6.48 -9.91 6.32
C LYS A 220 -6.64 -9.11 5.03
N GLU A 221 -7.62 -8.23 4.96
CA GLU A 221 -7.91 -7.43 3.75
C GLU A 221 -6.71 -6.59 3.28
N ALA A 222 -5.91 -6.04 4.21
CA ALA A 222 -4.67 -5.33 3.89
C ALA A 222 -3.67 -6.22 3.13
N TYR A 223 -3.26 -7.34 3.77
CA TYR A 223 -2.21 -8.19 3.23
C TYR A 223 -2.67 -9.07 2.06
N GLU A 224 -3.97 -9.37 1.94
CA GLU A 224 -4.49 -10.02 0.74
C GLU A 224 -4.36 -9.11 -0.48
N ALA A 225 -4.70 -7.81 -0.34
CA ALA A 225 -4.52 -6.83 -1.40
C ALA A 225 -3.04 -6.59 -1.73
N GLU A 226 -2.18 -6.47 -0.72
CA GLU A 226 -0.73 -6.25 -0.90
C GLU A 226 -0.05 -7.43 -1.58
N PHE A 227 -0.36 -8.68 -1.19
CA PHE A 227 0.21 -9.86 -1.81
C PHE A 227 -0.34 -10.13 -3.22
N ALA A 228 -1.64 -9.91 -3.46
CA ALA A 228 -2.20 -9.99 -4.82
C ALA A 228 -1.51 -8.99 -5.77
N ALA A 229 -1.34 -7.73 -5.34
CA ALA A 229 -0.60 -6.72 -6.12
C ALA A 229 0.89 -7.06 -6.28
N THR A 230 1.50 -7.72 -5.30
CA THR A 230 2.89 -8.20 -5.38
C THR A 230 3.05 -9.29 -6.44
N ILE A 231 2.09 -10.23 -6.50
CA ILE A 231 2.04 -11.32 -7.48
C ILE A 231 1.84 -10.74 -8.89
N GLU A 232 0.83 -9.89 -9.08
CA GLU A 232 0.57 -9.21 -10.37
C GLU A 232 1.81 -8.46 -10.89
N ARG A 233 2.45 -7.64 -10.04
CA ARG A 233 3.67 -6.93 -10.39
C ARG A 233 4.80 -7.89 -10.77
N ALA A 234 4.99 -8.98 -10.04
CA ALA A 234 6.06 -9.95 -10.31
C ALA A 234 5.84 -10.68 -11.64
N GLU A 235 4.62 -11.13 -11.92
CA GLU A 235 4.29 -11.89 -13.13
C GLU A 235 4.37 -11.03 -14.40
N LYS A 236 3.84 -9.81 -14.37
CA LYS A 236 3.94 -8.85 -15.47
C LYS A 236 5.40 -8.44 -15.74
N GLN A 237 6.20 -8.20 -14.69
CA GLN A 237 7.64 -7.97 -14.86
C GLN A 237 8.39 -9.21 -15.39
N ILE A 238 7.93 -10.43 -15.10
CA ILE A 238 8.49 -11.67 -15.69
C ILE A 238 8.16 -11.78 -17.19
N ILE A 239 6.96 -11.39 -17.64
CA ILE A 239 6.59 -11.32 -19.06
C ILE A 239 7.52 -10.34 -19.78
N LEU A 240 7.63 -9.11 -19.27
CA LEU A 240 8.48 -8.06 -19.85
C LEU A 240 9.97 -8.44 -19.86
N ALA A 241 10.48 -9.07 -18.79
CA ALA A 241 11.87 -9.52 -18.75
C ALA A 241 12.15 -10.66 -19.76
N LYS A 242 11.17 -11.51 -20.09
CA LYS A 242 11.31 -12.52 -21.17
C LYS A 242 11.42 -11.86 -22.54
N HIS A 243 10.51 -10.94 -22.88
CA HIS A 243 10.52 -10.25 -24.18
C HIS A 243 11.70 -9.28 -24.31
N GLY A 244 12.10 -8.58 -23.25
CA GLY A 244 13.33 -7.79 -23.19
C GLY A 244 14.58 -8.63 -23.50
N ARG A 245 14.67 -9.87 -22.99
CA ARG A 245 15.75 -10.80 -23.35
C ARG A 245 15.66 -11.32 -24.79
N ARG A 246 14.46 -11.42 -25.35
CA ARG A 246 14.22 -11.82 -26.75
C ARG A 246 14.60 -10.72 -27.74
N LEU A 247 14.45 -9.44 -27.38
CA LEU A 247 15.00 -8.31 -28.14
C LEU A 247 16.53 -8.36 -28.23
N LEU A 248 17.22 -8.70 -27.14
CA LEU A 248 18.69 -8.83 -27.13
C LEU A 248 19.22 -9.97 -28.02
N GLN A 249 18.38 -10.95 -28.39
CA GLN A 249 18.72 -12.02 -29.34
C GLN A 249 18.69 -11.56 -30.82
N LEU A 250 18.37 -10.29 -31.08
CA LEU A 250 18.36 -9.67 -32.41
C LEU A 250 19.64 -8.87 -32.70
N LEU A 251 20.57 -8.80 -31.73
CA LEU A 251 21.91 -8.26 -31.90
C LEU A 251 22.88 -9.40 -32.23
N ASP A 252 23.68 -9.20 -33.27
CA ASP A 252 24.86 -10.02 -33.56
C ASP A 252 26.04 -9.50 -32.73
N ASP A 253 26.63 -10.36 -31.89
CA ASP A 253 27.82 -10.04 -31.08
C ASP A 253 29.15 -10.53 -31.70
N THR A 254 29.11 -11.00 -32.96
CA THR A 254 30.28 -11.43 -33.72
C THR A 254 31.30 -10.27 -33.88
N PRO A 255 32.55 -10.43 -33.42
CA PRO A 255 33.55 -9.36 -33.51
C PRO A 255 33.91 -9.00 -34.97
N VAL A 256 33.73 -7.72 -35.32
CA VAL A 256 34.07 -7.18 -36.65
C VAL A 256 35.58 -6.97 -36.79
N VAL A 257 36.15 -7.36 -37.93
CA VAL A 257 37.58 -7.17 -38.23
C VAL A 257 37.85 -5.70 -38.63
N PRO A 258 38.92 -5.05 -38.13
CA PRO A 258 39.24 -3.68 -38.51
C PRO A 258 39.44 -3.49 -40.03
N GLY A 259 38.49 -2.81 -40.67
CA GLY A 259 38.47 -2.55 -42.12
C GLY A 259 37.28 -3.17 -42.85
N ASP A 260 36.59 -4.13 -42.24
CA ASP A 260 35.35 -4.70 -42.80
C ASP A 260 34.17 -3.71 -42.66
N ALA A 261 33.19 -3.85 -43.56
CA ALA A 261 31.92 -3.15 -43.45
C ALA A 261 31.04 -3.79 -42.36
N LYS A 262 30.28 -2.97 -41.62
CA LYS A 262 29.25 -3.48 -40.68
C LYS A 262 28.21 -4.34 -41.43
N PRO A 263 27.72 -5.44 -40.85
CA PRO A 263 26.55 -6.15 -41.35
C PRO A 263 25.33 -5.23 -41.48
N VAL A 264 24.44 -5.53 -42.43
CA VAL A 264 23.18 -4.79 -42.59
C VAL A 264 22.15 -5.32 -41.58
N TYR A 265 21.53 -4.42 -40.82
CA TYR A 265 20.49 -4.81 -39.86
C TYR A 265 19.18 -5.21 -40.57
N HIS A 266 18.66 -6.39 -40.23
CA HIS A 266 17.47 -6.96 -40.86
C HIS A 266 16.32 -7.29 -39.88
N HIS A 267 16.54 -7.18 -38.56
CA HIS A 267 15.56 -7.65 -37.57
C HIS A 267 14.50 -6.61 -37.16
N ALA A 268 14.45 -5.43 -37.77
CA ALA A 268 13.54 -4.34 -37.38
C ALA A 268 12.03 -4.71 -37.36
N SER A 269 11.59 -5.62 -38.25
CA SER A 269 10.22 -6.15 -38.24
C SER A 269 10.01 -7.15 -37.10
N GLN A 270 11.01 -7.98 -36.82
CA GLN A 270 11.01 -8.96 -35.73
C GLN A 270 11.03 -8.27 -34.36
N ALA A 271 11.85 -7.23 -34.19
CA ALA A 271 11.92 -6.42 -32.97
C ALA A 271 10.58 -5.75 -32.63
N ARG A 272 9.85 -5.27 -33.65
CA ARG A 272 8.48 -4.76 -33.50
C ARG A 272 7.50 -5.86 -33.09
N GLN A 273 7.59 -7.05 -33.69
CA GLN A 273 6.73 -8.17 -33.29
C GLN A 273 6.99 -8.62 -31.84
N VAL A 274 8.22 -8.53 -31.32
CA VAL A 274 8.49 -8.82 -29.89
C VAL A 274 7.75 -7.84 -28.96
N LEU A 275 7.52 -6.59 -29.36
CA LEU A 275 6.68 -5.67 -28.58
C LEU A 275 5.19 -6.00 -28.69
N ASN A 276 4.70 -6.32 -29.88
CA ASN A 276 3.30 -6.77 -30.08
C ASN A 276 3.00 -8.00 -29.21
N ASP A 277 3.89 -9.01 -29.25
CA ASP A 277 3.76 -10.24 -28.46
C ASP A 277 3.81 -9.96 -26.94
N ALA A 278 4.52 -8.90 -26.51
CA ALA A 278 4.56 -8.48 -25.11
C ALA A 278 3.28 -7.73 -24.68
N GLU A 279 2.68 -6.93 -25.57
CA GLU A 279 1.39 -6.28 -25.35
C GLU A 279 0.26 -7.32 -25.28
N ASP A 280 0.25 -8.28 -26.20
CA ASP A 280 -0.69 -9.41 -26.20
C ASP A 280 -0.55 -10.25 -24.90
N ASP A 281 0.66 -10.69 -24.52
CA ASP A 281 0.90 -11.44 -23.28
C ASP A 281 0.48 -10.66 -22.01
N LEU A 282 0.69 -9.33 -21.97
CA LEU A 282 0.31 -8.50 -20.81
C LEU A 282 -1.21 -8.24 -20.73
N ARG A 283 -1.88 -8.13 -21.89
CA ARG A 283 -3.34 -7.95 -21.97
C ARG A 283 -4.08 -9.25 -21.62
N ASP A 284 -3.52 -10.37 -22.04
CA ASP A 284 -4.15 -11.69 -21.86
C ASP A 284 -3.78 -12.32 -20.49
N TRP A 285 -2.83 -11.74 -19.74
CA TRP A 285 -2.55 -12.08 -18.34
C TRP A 285 -3.78 -11.93 -17.44
N GLN A 286 -3.98 -12.90 -16.54
CA GLN A 286 -4.99 -12.90 -15.50
C GLN A 286 -4.40 -13.50 -14.21
N PRO A 287 -4.86 -13.10 -13.02
CA PRO A 287 -4.44 -13.73 -11.77
C PRO A 287 -4.69 -15.24 -11.78
N GLU A 288 -3.73 -16.04 -11.28
CA GLU A 288 -3.99 -17.45 -11.02
C GLU A 288 -5.10 -17.62 -9.96
N ALA A 289 -5.89 -18.69 -10.07
CA ALA A 289 -6.98 -18.96 -9.14
C ALA A 289 -6.43 -19.50 -7.81
N ASP A 290 -6.51 -18.70 -6.75
CA ASP A 290 -6.03 -19.05 -5.41
C ASP A 290 -6.61 -20.37 -4.88
N HIS A 291 -5.79 -21.43 -4.90
CA HIS A 291 -6.10 -22.70 -4.23
C HIS A 291 -5.98 -22.63 -2.70
N TYR A 292 -5.77 -21.43 -2.12
CA TYR A 292 -5.71 -21.18 -0.68
C TYR A 292 -7.10 -21.14 -0.01
N THR A 293 -8.03 -22.01 -0.44
CA THR A 293 -9.22 -22.35 0.34
C THR A 293 -8.80 -23.16 1.58
N ALA A 294 -8.29 -22.45 2.59
CA ALA A 294 -8.06 -23.00 3.91
C ALA A 294 -9.36 -23.64 4.41
N GLU A 295 -9.31 -24.92 4.79
CA GLU A 295 -10.49 -25.69 5.19
C GLU A 295 -11.19 -25.00 6.36
N SER A 296 -12.30 -24.32 6.08
CA SER A 296 -13.17 -23.74 7.10
C SER A 296 -13.94 -24.87 7.77
N THR A 297 -13.24 -25.61 8.64
CA THR A 297 -13.77 -26.61 9.58
C THR A 297 -14.59 -25.96 10.71
N GLY A 298 -15.43 -24.98 10.34
CA GLY A 298 -16.54 -24.51 11.13
C GLY A 298 -17.59 -25.60 11.18
N ALA A 299 -17.44 -26.53 12.13
CA ALA A 299 -18.41 -27.57 12.43
C ALA A 299 -19.73 -26.93 12.92
N ALA A 300 -20.61 -26.62 11.96
CA ALA A 300 -21.87 -25.95 12.22
C ALA A 300 -22.89 -26.90 12.84
N VAL A 301 -22.98 -26.82 14.18
CA VAL A 301 -24.22 -26.91 14.96
C VAL A 301 -25.18 -28.06 14.60
N THR A 302 -25.20 -29.10 15.43
CA THR A 302 -26.37 -29.99 15.58
C THR A 302 -27.03 -29.71 16.94
N THR A 303 -27.85 -28.65 17.00
CA THR A 303 -28.74 -28.42 18.15
C THR A 303 -30.01 -29.23 17.93
N THR A 304 -30.11 -30.41 18.54
CA THR A 304 -31.36 -31.16 18.63
C THR A 304 -32.32 -30.49 19.61
N THR A 305 -33.29 -29.74 19.08
CA THR A 305 -34.48 -29.33 19.83
C THR A 305 -35.65 -30.16 19.28
N GLU A 306 -36.07 -31.17 20.03
CA GLU A 306 -37.23 -32.00 19.65
C GLU A 306 -38.52 -31.24 20.00
N GLU A 307 -39.37 -31.00 19.00
CA GLU A 307 -40.64 -30.29 19.16
C GLU A 307 -41.76 -31.27 19.52
N GLU A 308 -41.82 -31.67 20.79
CA GLU A 308 -42.82 -32.64 21.26
C GLU A 308 -44.22 -32.01 21.38
N THR A 309 -45.19 -32.59 20.66
CA THR A 309 -46.53 -32.02 20.50
C THR A 309 -47.35 -32.06 21.79
N ASN A 310 -48.00 -30.95 22.15
CA ASN A 310 -49.11 -30.97 23.11
C ASN A 310 -50.26 -30.03 22.73
N LYS A 311 -51.48 -30.40 23.14
CA LYS A 311 -52.74 -30.01 22.49
C LYS A 311 -53.67 -29.22 23.42
N ALA A 312 -54.15 -28.06 22.94
CA ALA A 312 -55.19 -27.24 23.57
C ALA A 312 -56.25 -26.82 22.50
N PRO A 313 -57.50 -26.49 22.89
CA PRO A 313 -58.65 -26.65 22.00
C PRO A 313 -59.04 -25.40 21.17
N GLU A 314 -59.83 -25.65 20.13
CA GLU A 314 -60.49 -24.65 19.29
C GLU A 314 -61.50 -23.80 20.09
N LEU A 315 -61.59 -22.52 19.73
CA LEU A 315 -62.72 -21.65 20.07
C LEU A 315 -63.33 -21.11 18.77
N ASN A 316 -64.56 -21.53 18.50
CA ASN A 316 -65.28 -21.21 17.29
C ASN A 316 -65.98 -19.85 17.43
N VAL A 317 -65.86 -18.96 16.44
CA VAL A 317 -66.58 -17.68 16.38
C VAL A 317 -67.10 -17.48 14.95
N GLU A 318 -68.42 -17.40 14.80
CA GLU A 318 -69.08 -17.23 13.50
C GLU A 318 -69.10 -15.75 13.06
N GLU A 319 -68.74 -15.47 11.81
CA GLU A 319 -68.97 -14.15 11.19
C GLU A 319 -70.40 -14.04 10.64
N GLY A 320 -71.29 -13.47 11.44
CA GLY A 320 -72.67 -13.17 11.03
C GLY A 320 -72.78 -11.89 10.19
N VAL A 321 -72.89 -12.04 8.86
CA VAL A 321 -73.04 -10.91 7.93
C VAL A 321 -74.46 -10.34 7.95
N THR A 322 -74.63 -9.09 8.43
CA THR A 322 -75.82 -8.27 8.14
C THR A 322 -75.45 -6.80 7.94
N GLU A 323 -75.33 -6.35 6.69
CA GLU A 323 -75.39 -4.92 6.35
C GLU A 323 -76.83 -4.55 5.98
N LYS A 324 -77.26 -3.32 6.34
CA LYS A 324 -78.68 -2.95 6.38
C LYS A 324 -78.96 -1.73 5.52
N ALA A 325 -79.90 -1.85 4.59
CA ALA A 325 -80.29 -0.73 3.73
C ALA A 325 -80.94 0.41 4.53
N THR A 326 -80.57 1.65 4.18
CA THR A 326 -81.29 2.87 4.55
C THR A 326 -81.70 3.61 3.27
N ALA A 327 -82.96 4.08 3.25
CA ALA A 327 -83.49 4.91 2.18
C ALA A 327 -84.10 6.17 2.78
N ALA A 328 -83.65 7.33 2.29
CA ALA A 328 -84.22 8.66 2.49
C ALA A 328 -83.71 9.56 1.35
#